data_AF-A0A1Q8LCN7-F1
#
_entry.id   AF-A0A1Q8LCN7-F1
#
_cell.length_a   1.000
_cell.length_b   1.000
_cell.length_c   1.000
_cell.angle_alpha   90.00
_cell.angle_beta   90.00
_cell.angle_gamma   90.00
#
_symmetry.space_group_name_H-M   'P 1'
#
loop_
_entity.id
_entity.type
_entity.pdbx_description
1 polymer ?
#
loop_
_entity_poly.entity_id
_entity_poly.type
_entity_poly.pdbx_seq_one_letter_code
_entity_poly.pdbx_strand_id
1 'polypeptide(L)' 'MAQGGLPADSGPLAEIAAAHGVSGSQVAIAWLLARSPTILPIPGTSKVSHLENNLAGAAIELRPVEIERLTGLV' A
#
# COMPACT_ATOMS: atom_id res chain seq x y z
N MET A 1 -1.70 -5.35 -18.13
CA MET A 1 -0.90 -5.22 -16.89
C MET A 1 -1.25 -3.86 -16.29
N ALA A 2 -2.18 -3.79 -15.34
CA ALA A 2 -2.53 -2.51 -14.72
C ALA A 2 -1.42 -2.13 -13.74
N GLN A 3 -0.58 -1.18 -14.13
CA GLN A 3 0.43 -0.56 -13.26
C GLN A 3 -0.28 0.46 -12.34
N GLY A 4 -1.04 -0.04 -11.37
CA GLY A 4 -1.57 0.76 -10.27
C GLY A 4 -0.49 0.89 -9.18
N GLY A 5 0.64 1.51 -9.51
CA GLY A 5 1.73 1.74 -8.58
C GLY A 5 1.90 3.24 -8.37
N LEU A 6 1.63 3.72 -7.15
CA LEU A 6 2.19 5.00 -6.70
C LEU A 6 3.72 4.90 -6.86
N PRO A 7 4.40 5.87 -7.51
CA PRO A 7 5.83 5.80 -7.77
C PRO A 7 6.59 5.63 -6.43
N ALA A 8 7.41 4.59 -6.34
CA ALA A 8 7.88 4.01 -5.08
C ALA A 8 9.26 4.51 -4.65
N ASP A 9 9.69 5.67 -5.16
CA ASP A 9 11.09 6.06 -5.13
C ASP A 9 11.34 7.23 -4.16
N SER A 10 10.29 8.01 -3.83
CA SER A 10 10.35 9.17 -2.94
C SER A 10 8.95 9.66 -2.53
N GLY A 11 8.86 10.42 -1.43
CA GLY A 11 7.62 11.04 -0.97
C GLY A 11 6.89 10.28 0.16
N PRO A 12 5.66 10.70 0.53
CA PRO A 12 5.00 10.21 1.75
C PRO A 12 4.80 8.70 1.81
N LEU A 13 4.58 8.04 0.68
CA LEU A 13 4.45 6.58 0.62
C LEU A 13 5.76 5.89 1.03
N ALA A 14 6.90 6.35 0.50
CA ALA A 14 8.21 5.78 0.81
C ALA A 14 8.60 6.04 2.26
N GLU A 15 8.29 7.22 2.80
CA GLU A 15 8.52 7.56 4.22
C GLU A 15 7.70 6.68 5.17
N ILE A 16 6.41 6.48 4.87
CA ILE A 16 5.53 5.61 5.67
C ILE A 16 6.00 4.16 5.55
N ALA A 17 6.37 3.70 4.37
CA ALA A 17 6.91 2.35 4.17
C ALA A 17 8.18 2.13 5.00
N ALA A 18 9.10 3.10 5.01
CA ALA A 18 10.30 3.05 5.85
C ALA A 18 9.96 3.06 7.35
N ALA A 19 9.00 3.86 7.79
CA ALA A 19 8.57 3.92 9.19
C ALA A 19 7.97 2.60 9.70
N HIS A 20 7.26 1.86 8.82
CA HIS A 20 6.68 0.55 9.11
C HIS A 20 7.63 -0.62 8.81
N GLY A 21 8.77 -0.38 8.16
CA GLY A 21 9.72 -1.43 7.77
C GLY A 21 9.18 -2.36 6.67
N VAL A 22 8.31 -1.85 5.80
CA VAL A 22 7.58 -2.60 4.76
C VAL A 22 7.82 -1.99 3.38
N SER A 23 7.35 -2.65 2.32
CA SER A 23 7.43 -2.11 0.97
C SER A 23 6.35 -1.05 0.69
N GLY A 24 6.63 -0.11 -0.23
CA GLY A 24 5.63 0.87 -0.66
C GLY A 24 4.34 0.22 -1.22
N SER A 25 4.48 -0.91 -1.89
CA SER A 25 3.32 -1.69 -2.39
C SER A 25 2.43 -2.22 -1.26
N GLN A 26 3.02 -2.62 -0.13
CA GLN A 26 2.27 -3.03 1.05
C GLN A 26 1.50 -1.86 1.66
N VAL A 27 2.13 -0.68 1.77
CA VAL A 27 1.46 0.54 2.24
C VAL A 27 0.33 0.95 1.31
N ALA A 28 0.50 0.82 -0.01
CA ALA A 28 -0.55 1.15 -0.98
C ALA A 28 -1.77 0.22 -0.83
N ILE A 29 -1.55 -1.09 -0.63
CA ILE A 29 -2.63 -2.05 -0.36
C ILE A 29 -3.34 -1.72 0.96
N ALA A 30 -2.58 -1.49 2.04
CA ALA A 30 -3.11 -1.12 3.34
C ALA A 30 -3.97 0.15 3.27
N TRP A 31 -3.50 1.17 2.56
CA TRP A 31 -4.24 2.42 2.35
C TRP A 31 -5.54 2.20 1.57
N LEU A 32 -5.52 1.42 0.48
CA LEU A 32 -6.74 1.11 -0.27
C LEU A 32 -7.78 0.40 0.59
N LEU A 33 -7.36 -0.58 1.40
CA LEU A 33 -8.24 -1.30 2.31
C LEU A 33 -8.78 -0.41 3.44
N ALA A 34 -7.97 0.51 3.95
CA ALA A 34 -8.36 1.43 5.02
C ALA A 34 -9.39 2.49 4.59
N ARG A 35 -9.49 2.80 3.28
CA ARG A 35 -10.39 3.83 2.76
C ARG A 35 -11.87 3.46 2.83
N SER A 36 -12.20 2.18 2.70
CA SER A 36 -13.58 1.71 2.76
C SER A 36 -13.62 0.19 2.92
N PRO A 37 -14.54 -0.35 3.73
CA PRO A 37 -14.76 -1.80 3.83
C PRO A 37 -15.21 -2.45 2.51
N THR A 38 -15.62 -1.66 1.50
CA THR A 38 -16.04 -2.16 0.19
C THR A 38 -14.95 -2.17 -0.87
N ILE A 39 -13.74 -1.69 -0.54
CA ILE A 39 -12.60 -1.72 -1.47
C ILE A 39 -11.88 -3.06 -1.34
N LEU A 40 -11.77 -3.78 -2.46
CA LEU A 40 -10.96 -4.99 -2.58
C LEU A 40 -9.90 -4.80 -3.68
N PRO A 41 -8.65 -4.47 -3.35
CA PRO A 41 -7.58 -4.38 -4.34
C PRO A 41 -7.30 -5.76 -4.94
N ILE A 42 -7.11 -5.81 -6.27
CA ILE A 42 -6.78 -7.04 -7.02
C ILE A 42 -5.37 -6.88 -7.61
N PRO A 43 -4.31 -6.93 -6.77
CA PRO A 43 -2.96 -6.73 -7.24
C PRO A 43 -2.49 -7.93 -8.08
N GLY A 44 -2.15 -7.67 -9.34
CA GLY A 44 -1.62 -8.70 -10.23
C GLY A 44 -0.17 -9.06 -9.90
N THR A 45 0.16 -10.35 -9.89
CA THR A 45 1.54 -10.83 -9.79
C THR A 45 1.71 -12.20 -10.46
N SER A 46 2.89 -12.45 -11.05
CA SER A 46 3.31 -13.75 -11.57
C SER A 46 4.34 -14.47 -10.68
N LYS A 47 4.76 -13.85 -9.57
CA LYS A 47 5.76 -14.38 -8.64
C LYS A 47 5.12 -14.61 -7.26
N VAL A 48 5.45 -15.75 -6.65
CA VAL A 48 4.98 -16.11 -5.30
C VAL A 48 5.46 -15.11 -4.25
N SER A 49 6.72 -14.65 -4.33
CA SER A 49 7.24 -13.64 -3.38
C SER A 49 6.46 -12.31 -3.39
N HIS A 50 5.97 -11.89 -4.55
CA HIS A 50 5.10 -10.72 -4.65
C HIS A 50 3.70 -11.00 -4.12
N LEU A 51 3.17 -12.23 -4.27
CA LEU A 51 1.90 -12.62 -3.65
C LEU A 51 2.00 -12.53 -2.13
N GLU A 52 3.08 -13.08 -1.55
CA GLU A 52 3.36 -13.01 -0.11
C GLU A 52 3.45 -11.56 0.36
N ASN A 53 4.19 -10.72 -0.37
CA ASN A 53 4.28 -9.29 -0.07
C ASN A 53 2.91 -8.59 -0.15
N ASN A 54 2.10 -8.86 -1.18
CA ASN A 54 0.76 -8.28 -1.32
C ASN A 54 -0.15 -8.69 -0.16
N LEU A 55 -0.12 -9.96 0.23
CA LEU A 55 -0.90 -10.49 1.35
C LEU A 55 -0.50 -9.84 2.68
N ALA A 56 0.81 -9.69 2.90
CA ALA A 56 1.32 -9.00 4.09
C ALA A 56 0.87 -7.52 4.15
N GLY A 57 0.65 -6.87 3.01
CA GLY A 57 0.08 -5.51 2.96
C GLY A 57 -1.33 -5.40 3.56
N ALA A 58 -2.14 -6.47 3.49
CA ALA A 58 -3.49 -6.48 4.05
C ALA A 58 -3.51 -6.56 5.59
N ALA A 59 -2.40 -6.94 6.22
CA ALA A 59 -2.27 -7.02 7.67
C ALA A 59 -1.70 -5.75 8.31
N ILE A 60 -1.38 -4.73 7.51
CA ILE A 60 -0.80 -3.48 8.00
C ILE A 60 -1.91 -2.53 8.43
N GLU A 61 -1.82 -2.05 9.67
CA GLU A 61 -2.68 -1.00 10.18
C GLU A 61 -1.97 0.35 10.05
N LEU A 62 -2.49 1.21 9.16
CA LEU A 62 -2.03 2.58 9.04
C LEU A 62 -2.69 3.46 10.09
N ARG A 63 -1.91 4.40 10.63
CA ARG A 63 -2.42 5.42 11.55
C ARG A 63 -3.35 6.38 10.79
N PRO A 64 -4.36 6.98 11.44
CA PRO A 64 -5.26 7.94 10.78
C PRO A 64 -4.53 9.08 10.05
N VAL A 65 -3.45 9.61 10.65
CA VAL A 65 -2.61 10.65 10.05
C VAL A 65 -1.88 10.17 8.78
N GLU A 66 -1.54 8.90 8.69
CA GLU A 66 -0.89 8.32 7.50
C GLU A 66 -1.91 8.13 6.38
N ILE A 67 -3.12 7.68 6.72
CA ILE A 67 -4.23 7.54 5.79
C ILE A 67 -4.61 8.91 5.20
N GLU A 68 -4.74 9.93 6.05
CA GLU A 68 -5.04 11.30 5.62
C GLU A 68 -3.93 11.85 4.71
N ARG A 69 -2.66 11.69 5.12
CA ARG A 69 -1.50 12.13 4.34
C ARG A 69 -1.44 11.49 2.96
N LEU A 70 -1.72 10.18 2.86
CA LEU A 70 -1.76 9.46 1.57
C LEU A 70 -2.99 9.82 0.74
N THR A 71 -4.13 10.07 1.37
CA THR A 71 -5.36 10.48 0.67
C THR A 71 -5.23 11.87 0.06
N GLY A 72 -4.49 12.78 0.69
CA GLY A 72 -4.20 14.11 0.13
C GLY A 72 -3.28 14.12 -1.11
N LEU A 73 -2.76 12.96 -1.54
CA LEU A 73 -1.92 12.85 -2.74
C LEU A 73 -2.70 12.55 -4.03
N VAL A 74 -3.98 12.17 -3.92
CA VAL A 74 -4.84 11.72 -5.03
C VAL A 74 -6.03 12.62 -5.27
#